data_AF-A0A7V9A0W6-F1
#
_entry.id   AF-A0A7V9A0W6-F1
#
_cell.length_a   1.000
_cell.length_b   1.000
_cell.length_c   1.000
_cell.angle_alpha   90.00
_cell.angle_beta   90.00
_cell.angle_gamma   90.00
#
_symmetry.space_group_name_H-M   'P 1'
#
loop_
_entity.id
_entity.type
_entity.pdbx_description
1 polymer ?
#
loop_
_entity_poly.entity_id
_entity_poly.type
_entity_poly.pdbx_seq_one_letter_code
_entity_poly.pdbx_strand_id
1 'polypeptide(L)'
;MKIHTWLTSGLAARDNSNDPSDYLVWFPAKLDSLTTGPLVGESASVPFYLTPKTSALTETAEGIVLLGVPLGELEGSWRADNQGNSTESIDDIAGLLGDNFAYRNDGAAVVQLRGEFPVEKVQVVAGQNRPDTKRAKDLLIDVPSDFPGERQFHTMPELFPDELA
;
A
#
# COMPACT_ATOMS: atom_id res chain seq x y z
N MET A 1 -6.87 6.46 -13.78
CA MET A 1 -5.56 6.57 -13.09
C MET A 1 -4.66 5.46 -13.59
N LYS A 2 -3.35 5.69 -13.77
CA LYS A 2 -2.40 4.66 -14.22
C LYS A 2 -1.40 4.37 -13.11
N ILE A 3 -1.41 3.17 -12.55
CA ILE A 3 -0.42 2.80 -11.54
C ILE A 3 0.90 2.43 -12.21
N HIS A 4 2.00 2.96 -11.67
CA HIS A 4 3.35 2.60 -12.05
C HIS A 4 3.94 1.71 -10.96
N THR A 5 4.47 0.55 -11.35
CA THR A 5 5.13 -0.37 -10.44
C THR A 5 6.59 -0.55 -10.86
N TRP A 6 7.50 -0.58 -9.90
CA TRP A 6 8.91 -0.85 -10.12
C TRP A 6 9.20 -2.25 -9.61
N LEU A 7 9.40 -3.18 -10.55
CA LEU A 7 9.49 -4.62 -10.24
C LEU A 7 10.60 -4.95 -9.26
N THR A 8 11.71 -4.24 -9.34
CA THR A 8 12.91 -4.46 -8.54
C THR A 8 12.66 -4.21 -7.05
N SER A 9 12.10 -3.05 -6.71
CA SER A 9 11.82 -2.67 -5.32
C SER A 9 10.45 -3.16 -4.84
N GLY A 10 9.51 -3.40 -5.77
CA GLY A 10 8.10 -3.53 -5.43
C GLY A 10 7.42 -2.20 -5.09
N LEU A 11 8.07 -1.04 -5.31
CA LEU A 11 7.42 0.25 -5.16
C LEU A 11 6.29 0.39 -6.17
N ALA A 12 5.20 1.03 -5.76
CA ALA A 12 4.13 1.45 -6.66
C ALA A 12 3.77 2.92 -6.43
N ALA A 13 3.33 3.62 -7.48
CA ALA A 13 2.91 5.02 -7.40
C ALA A 13 1.76 5.33 -8.37
N ARG A 14 0.97 6.37 -8.04
CA ARG A 14 -0.17 6.84 -8.83
C ARG A 14 0.21 7.44 -10.19
N ASP A 15 1.39 8.04 -10.30
CA ASP A 15 1.86 8.66 -11.54
C ASP A 15 3.31 8.27 -11.81
N ASN A 16 4.24 8.75 -10.99
CA ASN A 16 5.66 8.42 -11.14
C ASN A 16 6.36 8.41 -9.77
N SER A 17 7.65 8.09 -9.74
CA SER A 17 8.42 8.02 -8.50
C SER A 17 9.05 9.35 -8.08
N ASN A 18 8.80 10.45 -8.79
CA ASN A 18 9.43 11.76 -8.51
C ASN A 18 8.70 12.53 -7.41
N ASP A 19 7.43 12.22 -7.15
CA ASP A 19 6.64 12.82 -6.08
C ASP A 19 6.32 11.74 -5.00
N PRO A 20 6.91 11.84 -3.80
CA PRO A 20 6.61 10.93 -2.71
C PRO A 20 5.13 10.88 -2.30
N SER A 21 4.37 11.95 -2.57
CA SER A 21 2.93 12.01 -2.32
C SER A 21 2.16 10.94 -3.10
N ASP A 22 2.66 10.58 -4.28
CA ASP A 22 2.05 9.60 -5.18
C ASP A 22 2.41 8.15 -4.82
N TYR A 23 3.35 7.93 -3.90
CA TYR A 23 3.78 6.58 -3.54
C TYR A 23 2.64 5.84 -2.86
N LEU A 24 2.34 4.63 -3.33
CA LEU A 24 1.37 3.77 -2.69
C LEU A 24 2.00 3.10 -1.49
N VAL A 25 1.38 3.30 -0.33
CA VAL A 25 1.61 2.51 0.86
C VAL A 25 0.56 1.42 0.95
N TRP A 26 0.99 0.22 1.34
CA TRP A 26 0.19 -0.99 1.29
C TRP A 26 -0.12 -1.51 2.68
N PHE A 27 -1.40 -1.71 2.98
CA PHE A 27 -1.87 -2.38 4.18
C PHE A 27 -2.30 -3.82 3.87
N PRO A 28 -1.70 -4.84 4.50
CA PRO A 28 -2.18 -6.21 4.41
C PRO A 28 -3.42 -6.40 5.30
N ALA A 29 -4.54 -6.78 4.71
CA ALA A 29 -5.80 -7.03 5.41
C ALA A 29 -6.31 -8.45 5.13
N LYS A 30 -6.94 -9.07 6.13
CA LYS A 30 -7.75 -10.28 5.90
C LYS A 30 -9.04 -9.89 5.21
N LEU A 31 -9.38 -10.59 4.14
CA LEU A 31 -10.56 -10.31 3.34
C LEU A 31 -11.85 -10.34 4.18
N ASP A 32 -11.96 -11.30 5.10
CA ASP A 32 -13.11 -11.44 6.01
C ASP A 32 -13.16 -10.37 7.12
N SER A 33 -12.08 -9.60 7.31
CA SER A 33 -12.03 -8.48 8.26
C SER A 33 -12.32 -7.12 7.60
N LEU A 34 -12.48 -7.09 6.27
CA LEU A 34 -12.80 -5.87 5.56
C LEU A 34 -14.22 -5.45 5.94
N THR A 35 -14.33 -4.27 6.56
CA THR A 35 -15.60 -3.64 6.88
C THR A 35 -15.62 -2.22 6.34
N THR A 36 -16.82 -1.68 6.13
CA THR A 36 -17.00 -0.25 5.88
C THR A 36 -16.65 0.51 7.16
N GLY A 37 -15.52 1.21 7.17
CA GLY A 37 -15.04 1.96 8.32
C GLY A 37 -13.57 1.70 8.66
N PRO A 38 -13.09 2.30 9.75
CA PRO A 38 -11.67 2.32 10.08
C PRO A 38 -11.16 0.94 10.49
N LEU A 39 -10.04 0.50 9.91
CA LEU A 39 -9.37 -0.72 10.38
C LEU A 39 -8.69 -0.44 11.72
N VAL A 40 -9.15 -1.13 12.77
CA VAL A 40 -8.66 -0.98 14.14
C VAL A 40 -7.52 -1.97 14.37
N GLY A 41 -6.30 -1.46 14.50
CA GLY A 41 -5.18 -2.22 15.08
C GLY A 41 -5.28 -2.24 16.60
N GLU A 42 -4.89 -3.34 17.25
CA GLU A 42 -5.12 -3.56 18.69
C GLU A 42 -4.44 -2.54 19.63
N SER A 43 -3.55 -1.65 19.16
CA SER A 43 -3.01 -0.54 19.96
C SER A 43 -2.18 0.46 19.12
N ALA A 44 -2.76 1.62 18.80
CA ALA A 44 -2.11 2.92 18.53
C ALA A 44 -1.16 3.14 17.31
N SER A 45 -0.74 2.15 16.52
CA SER A 45 -0.07 2.37 15.23
C SER A 45 -0.32 1.21 14.26
N VAL A 46 -0.81 1.51 13.06
CA VAL A 46 -1.02 0.53 11.98
C VAL A 46 0.14 0.62 10.97
N PRO A 47 0.87 -0.48 10.70
CA PRO A 47 1.97 -0.47 9.75
C PRO A 47 1.47 -0.63 8.31
N PHE A 48 1.99 0.21 7.43
CA PHE A 48 1.90 0.14 5.99
C PHE A 48 3.28 -0.09 5.41
N TYR A 49 3.35 -0.64 4.22
CA TYR A 49 4.60 -0.94 3.54
C TYR A 49 4.66 -0.18 2.22
N LEU A 50 5.75 0.53 1.95
CA LEU A 50 5.98 1.13 0.62
C LEU A 50 6.28 0.06 -0.44
N THR A 51 6.81 -1.09 0.00
CA THR A 51 7.15 -2.21 -0.85
C THR A 51 6.56 -3.50 -0.26
N PRO A 52 5.53 -4.07 -0.90
CA PRO A 52 4.84 -5.24 -0.35
C PRO A 52 5.63 -6.55 -0.54
N LYS A 53 6.72 -6.53 -1.34
CA LYS A 53 7.53 -7.71 -1.66
C LYS A 53 8.32 -8.28 -0.47
N THR A 54 8.54 -7.53 0.61
CA THR A 54 9.65 -7.83 1.54
C THR A 54 9.26 -8.52 2.85
N SER A 55 7.99 -8.70 3.22
CA SER A 55 7.65 -9.46 4.45
C SER A 55 6.17 -9.78 4.66
N ALA A 56 5.24 -8.98 4.10
CA ALA A 56 3.82 -9.14 4.37
C ALA A 56 3.13 -10.26 3.58
N LEU A 57 3.79 -10.81 2.55
CA LEU A 57 3.17 -11.73 1.59
C LEU A 57 3.76 -13.14 1.56
N THR A 58 5.03 -13.30 1.96
CA THR A 58 5.82 -14.52 1.73
C THR A 58 5.40 -15.71 2.61
N GLU A 59 4.69 -15.46 3.71
CA GLU A 59 4.23 -16.50 4.65
C GLU A 59 2.73 -16.41 4.99
N THR A 60 1.98 -15.53 4.34
CA THR A 60 0.60 -15.22 4.74
C THR A 60 -0.41 -16.30 4.36
N ALA A 61 -1.29 -16.59 5.32
CA ALA A 61 -2.47 -17.43 5.16
C ALA A 61 -3.36 -17.00 3.97
N GLU A 62 -4.16 -17.94 3.45
CA GLU A 62 -5.15 -17.67 2.40
C GLU A 62 -6.08 -16.50 2.77
N GLY A 63 -6.49 -15.71 1.76
CA GLY A 63 -7.47 -14.64 1.94
C GLY A 63 -6.89 -13.31 2.43
N ILE A 64 -5.62 -13.03 2.17
CA ILE A 64 -5.02 -11.71 2.39
C ILE A 64 -5.11 -10.86 1.13
N VAL A 65 -5.43 -9.57 1.31
CA VAL A 65 -5.40 -8.56 0.25
C VAL A 65 -4.54 -7.37 0.67
N LEU A 66 -3.94 -6.70 -0.30
CA LEU A 66 -3.24 -5.43 -0.06
C LEU A 66 -4.15 -4.26 -0.44
N LEU A 67 -4.28 -3.32 0.49
CA LEU A 67 -5.00 -2.07 0.30
C LEU A 67 -3.99 -0.94 0.10
N GLY A 68 -3.97 -0.37 -1.10
CA GLY A 68 -3.05 0.68 -1.51
C GLY A 68 -3.67 2.07 -1.38
N VAL A 69 -3.02 2.93 -0.61
CA VAL A 69 -3.37 4.36 -0.42
C VAL A 69 -2.15 5.20 -0.81
N PRO A 70 -2.30 6.29 -1.57
CA PRO A 70 -1.18 7.22 -1.79
C PRO A 70 -0.75 7.87 -0.47
N LEU A 71 0.56 8.01 -0.27
CA LEU A 71 1.12 8.59 0.94
C LEU A 71 0.57 10.00 1.24
N GLY A 72 0.37 10.82 0.20
CA GLY A 72 -0.21 12.16 0.31
C GLY A 72 -1.69 12.20 0.71
N GLU A 73 -2.38 11.06 0.68
CA GLU A 73 -3.78 10.92 1.09
C GLU A 73 -3.92 10.34 2.50
N LEU A 74 -2.80 10.06 3.20
CA LEU A 74 -2.85 9.64 4.59
C LEU A 74 -3.25 10.80 5.49
N GLU A 75 -4.31 10.61 6.25
CA GLU A 75 -4.81 11.56 7.23
C GLU A 75 -4.44 11.12 8.66
N GLY A 76 -4.28 12.05 9.59
CA GLY A 76 -3.84 11.76 10.95
C GLY A 76 -2.32 11.85 11.13
N SER A 77 -1.81 11.32 12.25
CA SER A 77 -0.37 11.34 12.53
C SER A 77 0.28 10.09 11.94
N TRP A 78 1.21 10.24 11.02
CA TRP A 78 1.98 9.12 10.47
C TRP A 78 3.47 9.39 10.56
N ARG A 79 4.26 8.31 10.47
CA ARG A 79 5.71 8.33 10.48
C ARG A 79 6.24 7.28 9.51
N ALA A 80 7.04 7.69 8.54
CA ALA A 80 7.82 6.77 7.72
C ALA A 80 9.10 6.40 8.48
N ASP A 81 9.36 5.10 8.57
CA ASP A 81 10.52 4.49 9.21
C ASP A 81 11.30 3.68 8.16
N ASN A 82 12.59 3.97 8.04
CA ASN A 82 13.51 3.24 7.16
C ASN A 82 14.87 3.08 7.84
N GLN A 83 15.28 1.83 8.11
CA GLN A 83 16.61 1.47 8.63
C GLN A 83 17.07 2.29 9.86
N GLY A 84 16.14 2.58 10.79
CA GLY A 84 16.44 3.32 12.03
C GLY A 84 16.38 4.84 11.91
N ASN A 85 16.07 5.37 10.73
CA ASN A 85 15.72 6.77 10.52
C ASN A 85 14.22 6.93 10.31
N SER A 86 13.68 8.09 10.67
CA SER A 86 12.25 8.35 10.59
C SER A 86 11.96 9.76 10.08
N THR A 87 10.84 9.94 9.38
CA THR A 87 10.27 11.25 9.07
C THR A 87 8.75 11.24 9.17
N GLU A 88 8.16 12.40 9.46
CA GLU A 88 6.72 12.67 9.44
C GLU A 88 6.36 13.66 8.31
N SER A 89 7.34 14.00 7.46
CA SER A 89 7.22 14.96 6.35
C SER A 89 7.35 14.25 5.01
N ILE A 90 6.40 14.49 4.10
CA ILE A 90 6.42 13.93 2.73
C ILE A 90 7.67 14.41 1.97
N ASP A 91 8.04 15.68 2.12
CA ASP A 91 9.17 16.29 1.42
C ASP A 91 10.51 15.63 1.80
N ASP A 92 10.61 15.07 3.00
CA ASP A 92 11.82 14.41 3.51
C ASP A 92 11.89 12.92 3.14
N ILE A 93 10.82 12.34 2.58
CA ILE A 93 10.76 10.92 2.22
C ILE A 93 11.82 10.56 1.19
N ALA A 94 12.02 11.41 0.18
CA ALA A 94 13.05 11.17 -0.84
C ALA A 94 14.44 11.09 -0.21
N GLY A 95 14.75 11.93 0.78
CA GLY A 95 16.01 11.87 1.53
C GLY A 95 16.10 10.63 2.43
N LEU A 96 15.01 10.26 3.10
CA LEU A 96 14.93 9.07 3.95
C LEU A 96 15.12 7.76 3.16
N LEU A 97 14.52 7.69 1.97
CA LEU A 97 14.57 6.51 1.11
C LEU A 97 15.79 6.52 0.19
N GLY A 98 16.30 7.69 -0.18
CA GLY A 98 17.35 7.94 -1.16
C GLY A 98 16.84 7.92 -2.61
N ASP A 99 17.47 8.71 -3.48
CA ASP A 99 17.01 9.04 -4.85
C ASP A 99 16.68 7.84 -5.76
N ASN A 100 17.30 6.68 -5.52
CA ASN A 100 17.12 5.48 -6.34
C ASN A 100 16.25 4.40 -5.67
N PHE A 101 15.46 4.74 -4.64
CA PHE A 101 14.67 3.77 -3.88
C PHE A 101 13.81 2.84 -4.77
N ALA A 102 13.17 3.40 -5.80
CA ALA A 102 12.35 2.67 -6.75
C ALA A 102 13.11 1.54 -7.48
N TYR A 103 14.43 1.63 -7.59
CA TYR A 103 15.29 0.69 -8.32
C TYR A 103 16.11 -0.23 -7.40
N ARG A 104 15.88 -0.18 -6.08
CA ARG A 104 16.59 -1.05 -5.12
C ARG A 104 16.01 -2.45 -5.13
N ASN A 105 16.85 -3.46 -4.91
CA ASN A 105 16.41 -4.86 -4.74
C ASN A 105 15.90 -5.16 -3.32
N ASP A 106 16.25 -4.30 -2.36
CA ASP A 106 16.02 -4.48 -0.92
C ASP A 106 15.21 -3.33 -0.31
N GLY A 107 14.59 -2.50 -1.15
CA GLY A 107 13.78 -1.37 -0.70
C GLY A 107 12.66 -1.90 0.18
N ALA A 108 12.73 -1.67 1.49
CA ALA A 108 11.70 -1.97 2.46
C ALA A 108 11.60 -0.78 3.41
N ALA A 109 10.47 -0.09 3.35
CA ALA A 109 10.18 1.02 4.24
C ALA A 109 8.76 0.85 4.80
N VAL A 110 8.63 1.15 6.09
CA VAL A 110 7.38 0.99 6.82
C VAL A 110 6.85 2.38 7.13
N VAL A 111 5.59 2.64 6.79
CA VAL A 111 4.89 3.84 7.19
C VAL A 111 3.94 3.45 8.30
N GLN A 112 4.12 4.01 9.49
CA GLN A 112 3.25 3.78 10.63
C GLN A 112 2.22 4.88 10.72
N LEU A 113 0.93 4.54 10.75
CA LEU A 113 -0.16 5.49 10.93
C LEU A 113 -0.74 5.36 12.34
N ARG A 114 -0.81 6.47 13.07
CA ARG A 114 -1.57 6.60 14.32
C ARG A 114 -2.92 7.23 14.02
N GLY A 115 -3.95 6.42 14.05
CA GLY A 115 -5.30 6.86 13.76
C GLY A 115 -6.12 5.76 13.09
N GLU A 116 -7.20 6.18 12.48
CA GLU A 116 -8.12 5.33 11.75
C GLU A 116 -7.62 5.14 10.30
N PHE A 117 -7.68 3.90 9.80
CA PHE A 117 -7.35 3.64 8.39
C PHE A 117 -8.53 4.00 7.47
N PRO A 118 -8.34 4.92 6.50
CA PRO A 118 -9.44 5.38 5.66
C PRO A 118 -9.66 4.43 4.46
N VAL A 119 -10.63 3.51 4.56
CA VAL A 119 -10.99 2.61 3.45
C VAL A 119 -11.51 3.39 2.23
N GLU A 120 -12.10 4.56 2.47
CA GLU A 120 -12.58 5.53 1.48
C GLU A 120 -11.44 6.12 0.62
N LYS A 121 -10.21 6.09 1.12
CA LYS A 121 -9.00 6.56 0.42
C LYS A 121 -8.22 5.44 -0.27
N VAL A 122 -8.62 4.18 -0.09
CA VAL A 122 -8.01 3.04 -0.81
C VAL A 122 -8.27 3.21 -2.29
N GLN A 123 -7.21 3.34 -3.08
CA GLN A 123 -7.30 3.53 -4.53
C GLN A 123 -6.99 2.24 -5.30
N VAL A 124 -6.20 1.35 -4.71
CA VAL A 124 -5.78 0.09 -5.32
C VAL A 124 -5.98 -1.06 -4.36
N VAL A 125 -6.54 -2.16 -4.84
CA VAL A 125 -6.68 -3.40 -4.09
C VAL A 125 -6.00 -4.52 -4.85
N ALA A 126 -5.07 -5.20 -4.21
CA ALA A 126 -4.37 -6.35 -4.80
C ALA A 126 -4.73 -7.63 -4.04
N GLY A 127 -5.45 -8.55 -4.68
CA GLY A 127 -5.73 -9.88 -4.13
C GLY A 127 -4.62 -10.87 -4.47
N GLN A 128 -4.36 -11.86 -3.62
CA GLN A 128 -3.33 -12.89 -3.89
C GLN A 128 -3.59 -13.63 -5.22
N ASN A 129 -4.86 -13.83 -5.57
CA ASN A 129 -5.30 -14.53 -6.77
C ASN A 129 -6.63 -13.93 -7.29
N ARG A 130 -7.10 -14.42 -8.43
CA ARG A 130 -8.36 -13.96 -9.05
C ARG A 130 -9.59 -14.11 -8.14
N PRO A 131 -9.82 -15.27 -7.46
CA PRO A 131 -10.88 -15.38 -6.47
C PRO A 131 -10.85 -14.31 -5.38
N ASP A 132 -9.69 -14.06 -4.78
CA ASP A 132 -9.55 -13.08 -3.70
C ASP A 132 -9.76 -11.66 -4.20
N THR A 133 -9.21 -11.33 -5.38
CA THR A 133 -9.47 -10.03 -6.04
C THR A 133 -10.96 -9.83 -6.32
N LYS A 134 -11.66 -10.88 -6.78
CA LYS A 134 -13.11 -10.80 -7.02
C LYS A 134 -13.88 -10.57 -5.72
N ARG A 135 -13.58 -11.32 -4.66
CA ARG A 135 -14.26 -11.15 -3.37
C ARG A 135 -14.00 -9.77 -2.78
N ALA A 136 -12.77 -9.26 -2.87
CA ALA A 136 -12.44 -7.91 -2.41
C ALA A 136 -13.17 -6.84 -3.23
N LYS A 137 -13.33 -7.05 -4.54
CA LYS A 137 -14.14 -6.18 -5.40
C LYS A 137 -15.61 -6.18 -4.97
N ASP A 138 -16.21 -7.35 -4.79
CA ASP A 138 -17.61 -7.47 -4.39
C ASP A 138 -17.88 -6.78 -3.03
N LEU A 139 -16.88 -6.76 -2.12
CA LEU A 139 -16.98 -6.07 -0.82
C LEU A 139 -16.77 -4.55 -0.90
N LEU A 140 -15.85 -4.08 -1.75
CA LEU A 140 -15.38 -2.69 -1.73
C LEU A 140 -15.93 -1.82 -2.86
N ILE A 141 -16.63 -2.39 -3.84
CA ILE A 141 -17.13 -1.64 -5.00
C ILE A 141 -18.17 -0.57 -4.62
N ASP A 142 -18.98 -0.84 -3.60
CA ASP A 142 -20.03 0.07 -3.12
C ASP A 142 -19.53 1.03 -2.01
N VAL A 143 -18.27 0.89 -1.59
CA VAL A 143 -17.66 1.82 -0.63
C VAL A 143 -17.44 3.16 -1.34
N PRO A 144 -17.89 4.29 -0.77
CA PRO A 144 -17.63 5.61 -1.36
C PRO A 144 -16.13 5.87 -1.54
N SER A 145 -15.77 6.56 -2.62
CA SER A 145 -14.39 6.99 -2.87
C SER A 145 -14.24 8.47 -2.53
N ASP A 146 -13.24 8.80 -1.71
CA ASP A 146 -12.88 10.18 -1.37
C ASP A 146 -11.85 10.78 -2.33
N PHE A 147 -11.68 10.16 -3.50
CA PHE A 147 -10.76 10.57 -4.54
C PHE A 147 -11.44 10.50 -5.91
N PRO A 148 -10.98 11.28 -6.91
CA PRO A 148 -11.54 11.24 -8.25
C PRO A 148 -11.21 9.92 -8.95
N GLY A 149 -12.25 9.20 -9.40
CA GLY A 149 -12.13 7.98 -10.19
C GLY A 149 -12.64 6.74 -9.46
N GLU A 150 -12.31 5.57 -10.00
CA GLU A 150 -12.72 4.28 -9.47
C GLU A 150 -11.54 3.55 -8.81
N ARG A 151 -11.84 2.78 -7.76
CA ARG A 151 -10.90 1.83 -7.18
C ARG A 151 -10.44 0.83 -8.23
N GLN A 152 -9.14 0.60 -8.28
CA GLN A 152 -8.57 -0.42 -9.14
C GLN A 152 -8.41 -1.73 -8.39
N PHE A 153 -8.78 -2.82 -9.04
CA PHE A 153 -8.64 -4.16 -8.51
C PHE A 153 -7.69 -4.95 -9.39
N HIS A 154 -6.63 -5.46 -8.79
CA HIS A 154 -5.59 -6.23 -9.45
C HIS A 154 -5.33 -7.52 -8.66
N THR A 155 -4.66 -8.46 -9.30
CA THR A 155 -4.01 -9.55 -8.57
C THR A 155 -2.59 -9.12 -8.19
N MET A 156 -2.05 -9.63 -7.09
CA MET A 156 -0.67 -9.35 -6.69
C MET A 156 0.34 -9.75 -7.77
N PRO A 157 0.21 -10.91 -8.47
CA PRO A 157 1.09 -11.25 -9.60
C PRO A 157 1.02 -10.27 -10.78
N GLU A 158 -0.10 -9.54 -10.97
CA GLU A 158 -0.20 -8.50 -12.01
C GLU A 158 0.59 -7.24 -11.64
N LEU A 159 0.57 -6.83 -10.36
CA LEU A 159 1.29 -5.64 -9.89
C LEU A 159 2.75 -5.90 -9.57
N PHE A 160 3.02 -7.07 -8.99
CA PHE A 160 4.29 -7.52 -8.46
C PHE A 160 4.56 -8.94 -8.96
N PRO A 161 4.86 -9.12 -10.25
CA PRO A 161 5.27 -10.41 -10.74
C PRO A 161 6.49 -10.88 -9.93
N ASP A 162 6.45 -12.16 -9.54
CA ASP A 162 7.65 -12.91 -9.18
C ASP A 162 8.62 -12.77 -10.36
N GLU A 163 9.91 -12.59 -10.06
CA GLU A 163 10.94 -12.26 -11.05
C GLU A 163 10.69 -12.98 -12.38
N LEU A 164 10.77 -12.22 -13.49
CA LEU A 164 10.93 -12.83 -14.81
C LEU A 164 12.11 -13.79 -14.71
N ALA A 165 11.81 -15.08 -14.84
CA ALA A 165 12.74 -16.20 -14.75
C ALA A 165 14.08 -15.96 -15.48
#